data_AF-A0A7W2L447-F1
#
_entry.id   AF-A0A7W2L447-F1
#
_cell.length_a   1.000
_cell.length_b   1.000
_cell.length_c   1.000
_cell.angle_alpha   90.00
_cell.angle_beta   90.00
_cell.angle_gamma   90.00
#
_symmetry.space_group_name_H-M   'P 1'
#
loop_
_entity.id
_entity.type
_entity.pdbx_description
1 polymer ?
#
loop_
_entity_poly.entity_id
_entity_poly.type
_entity_poly.pdbx_seq_one_letter_code
_entity_poly.pdbx_strand_id
1 'polypeptide(L)'
;MDIIESYGGRSVLQEDADSYRRIWKIKARLREKLEGTYGGVPSSKPEVESPVMTMDWSTFYVAIQKDKIHGFEDRLAMLDQVASHFTSAQHFNDIPLQARLGIAGLRSTDIDHPEWFGSMTGAGKFYSLMNASAPAFSIALDAIPLKGAVTKDQYDTFIREFIKGFPAGRHGLGTATRLLSMKRPDVFLCVDAQNRGQLARDVGMVRADKLDYDRYWPEVVERIQEAPWWKSPMPSGGNEAKAWRARAAMLDAIFYQEKKK
;
A
#
# COMPACT_ATOMS: atom_id res chain seq x y z
N MET A 1 -9.18 -8.10 -45.54
CA MET A 1 -10.43 -8.76 -45.11
C MET A 1 -10.00 -10.14 -44.66
N ASP A 2 -9.70 -10.29 -43.38
CA ASP A 2 -9.33 -11.59 -42.83
C ASP A 2 -10.61 -12.39 -42.60
N ILE A 3 -10.85 -13.33 -43.49
CA ILE A 3 -11.89 -14.33 -43.36
C ILE A 3 -11.38 -15.32 -42.31
N ILE A 4 -11.97 -15.29 -41.13
CA ILE A 4 -11.74 -16.33 -40.13
C ILE A 4 -12.38 -17.61 -40.68
N GLU A 5 -11.55 -18.47 -41.27
CA GLU A 5 -11.92 -19.82 -41.67
C GLU A 5 -12.29 -20.65 -40.43
N SER A 6 -13.56 -21.07 -40.41
CA SER A 6 -14.15 -22.14 -39.59
C SER A 6 -13.66 -22.29 -38.13
N TYR A 7 -14.46 -21.80 -37.19
CA TYR A 7 -14.48 -22.37 -35.83
C TYR A 7 -15.10 -23.78 -35.92
N GLY A 8 -14.28 -24.82 -35.78
CA GLY A 8 -14.75 -26.20 -35.66
C GLY A 8 -15.69 -26.33 -34.46
N GLY A 9 -16.99 -26.50 -34.72
CA GLY A 9 -18.01 -26.58 -33.69
C GLY A 9 -17.89 -27.87 -32.88
N ARG A 10 -17.14 -27.83 -31.78
CA ARG A 10 -17.18 -28.88 -30.76
C ARG A 10 -18.41 -28.67 -29.90
N SER A 11 -19.26 -29.68 -29.77
CA SER A 11 -20.37 -29.67 -28.82
C SER A 11 -19.81 -29.58 -27.39
N VAL A 12 -20.21 -28.55 -26.65
CA VAL A 12 -19.80 -28.37 -25.25
C VAL A 12 -20.56 -29.37 -24.39
N LEU A 13 -19.86 -30.32 -23.79
CA LEU A 13 -20.46 -31.27 -22.86
C LEU A 13 -20.73 -30.61 -21.51
N GLN A 14 -21.62 -31.19 -20.70
CA GLN A 14 -21.89 -30.69 -19.34
C GLN A 14 -20.60 -30.65 -18.48
N GLU A 15 -19.73 -31.65 -18.64
CA GLU A 15 -18.43 -31.70 -17.96
C GLU A 15 -17.48 -30.57 -18.38
N ASP A 16 -17.51 -30.18 -19.66
CA ASP A 16 -16.75 -29.04 -20.18
C ASP A 16 -17.28 -27.74 -19.57
N ALA A 17 -18.61 -27.57 -19.50
CA ALA A 17 -19.25 -26.42 -18.87
C ALA A 17 -18.93 -26.32 -17.38
N ASP A 18 -18.92 -27.44 -16.65
CA ASP A 18 -18.59 -27.46 -15.22
C ASP A 18 -17.10 -27.18 -14.96
N SER A 19 -16.22 -27.71 -15.82
CA SER A 19 -14.78 -27.39 -15.77
C SER A 19 -14.53 -25.92 -16.06
N TYR A 20 -15.20 -25.37 -17.08
CA TYR A 20 -15.18 -23.94 -17.37
C TYR A 20 -15.64 -23.11 -16.18
N ARG A 21 -16.77 -23.45 -15.52
CA ARG A 21 -17.27 -22.73 -14.34
C ARG A 21 -16.27 -22.76 -13.18
N ARG A 22 -15.57 -23.87 -12.94
CA ARG A 22 -14.51 -23.96 -11.91
C ARG A 22 -13.35 -23.03 -12.23
N ILE A 23 -12.83 -23.06 -13.45
CA ILE A 23 -11.74 -22.17 -13.90
C ILE A 23 -12.20 -20.70 -13.86
N TRP A 24 -13.42 -20.43 -14.29
CA TRP A 24 -14.02 -19.10 -14.26
C TRP A 24 -14.10 -18.57 -12.82
N LYS A 25 -14.51 -19.39 -11.85
CA LYS A 25 -14.50 -19.00 -10.43
C LYS A 25 -13.09 -18.67 -9.93
N ILE A 26 -12.10 -19.50 -10.28
CA ILE A 26 -10.68 -19.26 -9.90
C ILE A 26 -10.16 -17.94 -10.50
N LYS A 27 -10.51 -17.65 -11.76
CA LYS A 27 -10.08 -16.44 -12.48
C LYS A 27 -10.91 -15.20 -12.18
N ALA A 28 -11.86 -15.25 -11.23
CA ALA A 28 -12.75 -14.12 -10.95
C ALA A 28 -11.99 -12.85 -10.59
N ARG A 29 -11.01 -12.95 -9.67
CA ARG A 29 -10.19 -11.80 -9.27
C ARG A 29 -9.41 -11.19 -10.42
N LEU A 30 -8.86 -12.04 -11.30
CA LEU A 30 -8.13 -11.56 -12.49
C LEU A 30 -9.06 -10.81 -13.45
N ARG A 31 -10.29 -11.31 -13.66
CA ARG A 31 -11.26 -10.61 -14.51
C ARG A 31 -11.70 -9.29 -13.91
N GLU A 32 -11.99 -9.26 -12.61
CA GLU A 32 -12.34 -8.00 -11.91
C GLU A 32 -11.25 -6.95 -12.12
N LYS A 33 -9.97 -7.33 -11.97
CA LYS A 33 -8.83 -6.45 -12.24
C LYS A 33 -8.80 -5.95 -13.68
N LEU A 34 -9.00 -6.83 -14.67
CA LEU A 34 -9.05 -6.45 -16.09
C LEU A 34 -10.22 -5.50 -16.40
N GLU A 35 -11.31 -5.61 -15.66
CA GLU A 35 -12.48 -4.73 -15.75
C GLU A 35 -12.31 -3.43 -14.94
N GLY A 36 -11.15 -3.21 -14.30
CA GLY A 36 -10.89 -2.05 -13.44
C GLY A 36 -11.73 -2.04 -12.15
N THR A 37 -12.26 -3.20 -11.77
CA THR A 37 -13.07 -3.41 -10.57
C THR A 37 -12.21 -3.97 -9.45
N TYR A 38 -12.18 -3.26 -8.33
CA TYR A 38 -11.36 -3.64 -7.18
C TYR A 38 -12.27 -3.78 -5.96
N GLY A 39 -12.26 -4.95 -5.32
CA GLY A 39 -13.09 -5.20 -4.13
C GLY A 39 -14.59 -5.35 -4.41
N GLY A 40 -14.97 -5.66 -5.67
CA GLY A 40 -16.37 -5.81 -6.08
C GLY A 40 -17.14 -4.49 -6.19
N VAL A 41 -16.49 -3.35 -5.98
CA VAL A 41 -17.09 -2.02 -6.15
C VAL A 41 -16.57 -1.42 -7.47
N PRO A 42 -17.46 -1.12 -8.44
CA PRO A 42 -17.05 -0.45 -9.66
C PRO A 42 -16.42 0.91 -9.37
N SER A 43 -15.29 1.20 -10.01
CA SER A 43 -14.66 2.52 -9.97
C SER A 43 -15.59 3.55 -10.65
N SER A 44 -15.59 4.80 -10.17
CA SER A 44 -16.42 5.87 -10.75
C SER A 44 -15.97 6.33 -12.13
N LYS A 45 -14.80 5.88 -12.58
CA LYS A 45 -14.22 6.16 -13.89
C LYS A 45 -13.32 5.00 -14.36
N PRO A 46 -13.06 4.87 -15.67
CA PRO A 46 -12.11 3.93 -16.22
C PRO A 46 -10.67 4.11 -15.67
N GLU A 47 -9.91 3.01 -15.58
CA GLU A 47 -8.53 3.03 -15.08
C GLU A 47 -7.59 3.85 -15.99
N VAL A 48 -7.84 3.86 -17.30
CA VAL A 48 -7.08 4.68 -18.27
C VAL A 48 -7.20 6.19 -18.02
N GLU A 49 -8.19 6.62 -17.24
CA GLU A 49 -8.35 8.02 -16.83
C GLU A 49 -7.63 8.35 -15.51
N SER A 50 -6.88 7.41 -14.91
CA SER A 50 -6.01 7.69 -13.77
C SER A 50 -4.69 8.28 -14.25
N PRO A 51 -4.38 9.55 -13.93
CA PRO A 51 -3.09 10.14 -14.30
C PRO A 51 -1.89 9.43 -13.70
N VAL A 52 -2.00 8.86 -12.49
CA VAL A 52 -0.87 8.23 -11.80
C VAL A 52 -0.76 6.74 -12.08
N MET A 53 -1.87 6.01 -12.12
CA MET A 53 -1.84 4.54 -12.32
C MET A 53 -1.50 4.15 -13.76
N THR A 54 -1.57 5.08 -14.71
CA THR A 54 -1.18 4.86 -16.11
C THR A 54 0.26 5.27 -16.44
N MET A 55 0.99 5.87 -15.50
CA MET A 55 2.38 6.29 -15.72
C MET A 55 3.29 5.08 -15.97
N ASP A 56 4.25 5.26 -16.87
CA ASP A 56 5.44 4.43 -16.88
C ASP A 56 6.39 4.84 -15.74
N TRP A 57 7.46 4.06 -15.53
CA TRP A 57 8.42 4.34 -14.46
C TRP A 57 9.08 5.71 -14.59
N SER A 58 9.47 6.09 -15.82
CA SER A 58 10.19 7.35 -16.05
C SER A 58 9.33 8.57 -15.68
N THR A 59 8.04 8.56 -16.04
CA THR A 59 7.09 9.62 -15.70
C THR A 59 6.79 9.64 -14.20
N PHE A 60 6.60 8.47 -13.59
CA PHE A 60 6.35 8.36 -12.15
C PHE A 60 7.54 8.89 -11.33
N TYR A 61 8.76 8.52 -11.70
CA TYR A 61 9.98 8.98 -11.04
C TYR A 61 10.10 10.51 -11.09
N VAL A 62 9.87 11.11 -12.26
CA VAL A 62 9.84 12.58 -12.41
C VAL A 62 8.70 13.21 -11.60
N ALA A 63 7.55 12.53 -11.46
CA ALA A 63 6.42 13.05 -10.70
C ALA A 63 6.72 13.12 -9.19
N ILE A 64 7.29 12.06 -8.60
CA ILE A 64 7.64 12.05 -7.17
C ILE A 64 8.81 13.01 -6.84
N GLN A 65 9.67 13.31 -7.81
CA GLN A 65 10.73 14.32 -7.67
C GLN A 65 10.20 15.75 -7.56
N LYS A 66 8.97 16.00 -8.03
CA LYS A 66 8.32 17.32 -7.97
C LYS A 66 7.66 17.60 -6.61
N ASP A 67 7.92 16.80 -5.58
CA ASP A 67 7.43 17.06 -4.24
C ASP A 67 7.84 18.46 -3.77
N LYS A 68 6.85 19.32 -3.56
CA LYS A 68 7.05 20.71 -3.15
C LYS A 68 6.96 20.89 -1.64
N ILE A 69 6.55 19.87 -0.90
CA ILE A 69 6.15 20.00 0.50
C ILE A 69 7.24 19.45 1.41
N HIS A 70 7.63 18.19 1.23
CA HIS A 70 8.60 17.53 2.11
C HIS A 70 9.96 17.32 1.45
N GLY A 71 10.03 17.37 0.12
CA GLY A 71 11.26 17.18 -0.63
C GLY A 71 11.55 15.71 -0.95
N PHE A 72 11.96 15.45 -2.18
CA PHE A 72 12.19 14.09 -2.68
C PHE A 72 13.33 13.37 -1.95
N GLU A 73 14.48 14.03 -1.80
CA GLU A 73 15.66 13.39 -1.21
C GLU A 73 15.51 13.18 0.29
N ASP A 74 14.90 14.13 1.01
CA ASP A 74 14.66 14.02 2.45
C ASP A 74 13.68 12.89 2.76
N ARG A 75 12.63 12.72 1.95
CA ARG A 75 11.71 11.58 2.03
C ARG A 75 12.44 10.24 1.86
N LEU A 76 13.36 10.16 0.91
CA LEU A 76 14.17 8.95 0.71
C LEU A 76 15.11 8.71 1.91
N ALA A 77 15.72 9.77 2.45
CA ALA A 77 16.59 9.66 3.62
C ALA A 77 15.85 9.13 4.85
N MET A 78 14.64 9.64 5.11
CA MET A 78 13.78 9.16 6.19
C MET A 78 13.42 7.66 6.02
N LEU A 79 13.08 7.22 4.80
CA LEU A 79 12.80 5.81 4.53
C LEU A 79 14.05 4.92 4.65
N ASP A 80 15.23 5.41 4.28
CA ASP A 80 16.50 4.70 4.48
C ASP A 80 16.80 4.52 5.99
N GLN A 81 16.58 5.55 6.82
CA GLN A 81 16.70 5.45 8.28
C GLN A 81 15.77 4.37 8.83
N VAL A 82 14.48 4.40 8.45
CA VAL A 82 13.48 3.40 8.84
C VAL A 82 13.89 1.98 8.42
N ALA A 83 14.35 1.80 7.17
CA ALA A 83 14.77 0.50 6.66
C ALA A 83 15.96 -0.08 7.42
N SER A 84 16.88 0.77 7.90
CA SER A 84 18.03 0.34 8.70
C SER A 84 17.60 -0.28 10.05
N HIS A 85 16.56 0.26 10.69
CA HIS A 85 16.00 -0.28 11.93
C HIS A 85 15.33 -1.65 11.72
N PHE A 86 14.54 -1.80 10.65
CA PHE A 86 13.93 -3.09 10.33
C PHE A 86 14.95 -4.17 9.93
N THR A 87 16.12 -3.77 9.45
CA THR A 87 17.19 -4.71 9.07
C THR A 87 18.05 -5.12 10.27
N SER A 88 18.15 -4.27 11.30
CA SER A 88 18.99 -4.52 12.49
C SER A 88 18.27 -5.22 13.64
N ALA A 89 16.94 -5.36 13.56
CA ALA A 89 16.11 -5.97 14.59
C ALA A 89 15.26 -7.11 14.02
N GLN A 90 15.08 -8.18 14.80
CA GLN A 90 14.24 -9.30 14.41
C GLN A 90 12.75 -8.94 14.57
N HIS A 91 12.39 -8.39 15.72
CA HIS A 91 11.02 -7.98 16.03
C HIS A 91 10.93 -6.46 16.16
N PHE A 92 9.72 -5.93 15.93
CA PHE A 92 9.50 -4.49 16.03
C PHE A 92 9.90 -3.95 17.41
N ASN A 93 9.52 -4.62 18.51
CA ASN A 93 9.83 -4.19 19.86
C ASN A 93 11.31 -4.34 20.26
N ASP A 94 12.13 -5.00 19.46
CA ASP A 94 13.59 -5.02 19.65
C ASP A 94 14.23 -3.69 19.17
N ILE A 95 13.51 -2.91 18.35
CA ILE A 95 13.93 -1.58 17.93
C ILE A 95 13.81 -0.61 19.13
N PRO A 96 14.80 0.28 19.36
CA PRO A 96 14.73 1.29 20.40
C PRO A 96 13.44 2.11 20.36
N LEU A 97 12.93 2.49 21.54
CA LEU A 97 11.62 3.13 21.66
C LEU A 97 11.49 4.39 20.79
N GLN A 98 12.50 5.25 20.77
CA GLN A 98 12.44 6.50 20.00
C GLN A 98 12.36 6.23 18.50
N ALA A 99 13.18 5.32 17.96
CA ALA A 99 13.07 4.85 16.59
C ALA A 99 11.68 4.23 16.29
N ARG A 100 11.13 3.39 17.18
CA ARG A 100 9.77 2.85 17.03
C ARG A 100 8.70 3.94 16.95
N LEU A 101 8.80 4.97 17.79
CA LEU A 101 7.87 6.11 17.75
C LEU A 101 7.96 6.82 16.40
N GLY A 102 9.16 7.00 15.85
CA GLY A 102 9.35 7.62 14.54
C GLY A 102 8.76 6.78 13.40
N ILE A 103 9.03 5.47 13.41
CA ILE A 103 8.41 4.50 12.49
C ILE A 103 6.88 4.56 12.60
N ALA A 104 6.35 4.68 13.81
CA ALA A 104 4.92 4.77 14.06
C ALA A 104 4.30 6.13 13.65
N GLY A 105 5.07 7.11 13.18
CA GLY A 105 4.55 8.42 12.80
C GLY A 105 4.29 9.35 13.99
N LEU A 106 4.97 9.09 15.11
CA LEU A 106 4.85 9.79 16.39
C LEU A 106 6.13 10.60 16.65
N ARG A 107 6.05 11.53 17.61
CA ARG A 107 7.22 12.34 17.99
C ARG A 107 8.38 11.42 18.41
N SER A 108 9.52 11.62 17.77
CA SER A 108 10.74 10.83 17.92
C SER A 108 11.95 11.74 17.95
N THR A 109 13.02 11.30 18.62
CA THR A 109 14.35 11.90 18.54
C THR A 109 15.31 11.14 17.62
N ASP A 110 14.92 9.97 17.11
CA ASP A 110 15.79 9.06 16.36
C ASP A 110 15.54 9.10 14.85
N ILE A 111 14.35 9.55 14.43
CA ILE A 111 13.97 9.66 13.02
C ILE A 111 13.58 11.10 12.74
N ASP A 112 14.20 11.67 11.73
CA ASP A 112 13.89 13.01 11.25
C ASP A 112 12.52 13.03 10.56
N HIS A 113 11.74 14.08 10.80
CA HIS A 113 10.41 14.28 10.20
C HIS A 113 9.47 13.06 10.34
N PRO A 114 9.29 12.51 11.54
CA PRO A 114 8.53 11.28 11.73
C PRO A 114 7.07 11.43 11.26
N GLU A 115 6.54 12.64 11.18
CA GLU A 115 5.20 12.96 10.70
C GLU A 115 4.96 12.74 9.19
N TRP A 116 6.01 12.63 8.37
CA TRP A 116 5.86 12.38 6.93
C TRP A 116 5.37 10.97 6.65
N PHE A 117 4.67 10.75 5.52
CA PHE A 117 4.00 9.47 5.18
C PHE A 117 2.96 9.03 6.22
N GLY A 118 2.20 9.99 6.76
CA GLY A 118 1.11 9.75 7.70
C GLY A 118 1.48 10.00 9.16
N SER A 119 1.18 11.21 9.63
CA SER A 119 1.32 11.57 11.04
C SER A 119 0.29 10.86 11.91
N MET A 120 0.76 10.19 12.96
CA MET A 120 -0.08 9.51 13.96
C MET A 120 -0.17 10.27 15.28
N THR A 121 0.29 11.52 15.33
CA THR A 121 0.28 12.37 16.54
C THR A 121 -1.10 12.52 17.17
N GLY A 122 -2.16 12.54 16.37
CA GLY A 122 -3.56 12.58 16.83
C GLY A 122 -4.11 11.24 17.32
N ALA A 123 -3.41 10.12 17.10
CA ALA A 123 -3.86 8.78 17.47
C ALA A 123 -3.46 8.43 18.91
N GLY A 124 -4.04 9.13 19.90
CA GLY A 124 -3.61 9.03 21.30
C GLY A 124 -3.59 7.61 21.89
N LYS A 125 -4.56 6.76 21.55
CA LYS A 125 -4.56 5.35 22.02
C LYS A 125 -3.42 4.54 21.40
N PHE A 126 -3.15 4.73 20.11
CA PHE A 126 -2.03 4.09 19.43
C PHE A 126 -0.68 4.54 20.02
N TYR A 127 -0.53 5.85 20.29
CA TYR A 127 0.67 6.37 20.94
C TYR A 127 0.87 5.76 22.33
N SER A 128 -0.18 5.70 23.17
CA SER A 128 -0.10 5.05 24.47
C SER A 128 0.33 3.58 24.37
N LEU A 129 -0.18 2.83 23.40
CA LEU A 129 0.19 1.43 23.17
C LEU A 129 1.63 1.27 22.67
N MET A 130 2.13 2.20 21.84
CA MET A 130 3.52 2.22 21.39
C MET A 130 4.49 2.44 22.54
N ASN A 131 4.20 3.40 23.42
CA ASN A 131 4.99 3.63 24.64
C ASN A 131 4.99 2.42 25.58
N ALA A 132 3.85 1.74 25.70
CA ALA A 132 3.73 0.50 26.47
C ALA A 132 4.42 -0.70 25.79
N SER A 133 4.97 -0.54 24.58
CA SER A 133 5.63 -1.61 23.81
C SER A 133 4.77 -2.86 23.68
N ALA A 134 3.50 -2.68 23.33
CA ALA A 134 2.54 -3.78 23.22
C ALA A 134 3.09 -4.90 22.29
N PRO A 135 3.19 -6.16 22.74
CA PRO A 135 3.77 -7.26 21.95
C PRO A 135 3.07 -7.50 20.61
N ALA A 136 1.76 -7.21 20.56
CA ALA A 136 0.93 -7.36 19.37
C ALA A 136 1.49 -6.65 18.12
N PHE A 137 2.19 -5.52 18.27
CA PHE A 137 2.77 -4.82 17.12
C PHE A 137 3.95 -5.57 16.49
N SER A 138 4.76 -6.28 17.29
CA SER A 138 5.80 -7.16 16.77
C SER A 138 5.18 -8.33 16.04
N ILE A 139 4.26 -9.05 16.71
CA ILE A 139 3.56 -10.20 16.15
C ILE A 139 2.87 -9.85 14.82
N ALA A 140 2.20 -8.69 14.76
CA ALA A 140 1.58 -8.21 13.53
C ALA A 140 2.62 -7.97 12.44
N LEU A 141 3.66 -7.18 12.72
CA LEU A 141 4.67 -6.85 11.72
C LEU A 141 5.45 -8.08 11.24
N ASP A 142 5.67 -9.08 12.09
CA ASP A 142 6.36 -10.33 11.72
C ASP A 142 5.62 -11.14 10.65
N ALA A 143 4.30 -10.96 10.53
CA ALA A 143 3.53 -11.56 9.45
C ALA A 143 3.89 -10.99 8.06
N ILE A 144 4.52 -9.80 8.02
CA ILE A 144 4.92 -9.13 6.77
C ILE A 144 6.41 -9.37 6.51
N PRO A 145 6.78 -10.01 5.39
CA PRO A 145 8.18 -10.26 5.08
C PRO A 145 8.90 -8.97 4.68
N LEU A 146 10.15 -8.82 5.13
CA LEU A 146 11.00 -7.66 4.80
C LEU A 146 11.38 -7.61 3.31
N LYS A 147 11.45 -8.77 2.65
CA LYS A 147 11.82 -8.92 1.24
C LYS A 147 10.90 -9.91 0.54
N GLY A 148 10.83 -9.84 -0.78
CA GLY A 148 10.00 -10.73 -1.60
C GLY A 148 8.53 -10.30 -1.67
N ALA A 149 7.68 -11.18 -2.20
CA ALA A 149 6.27 -10.90 -2.37
C ALA A 149 5.54 -10.81 -1.02
N VAL A 150 4.59 -9.88 -0.91
CA VAL A 150 3.64 -9.82 0.21
C VAL A 150 2.30 -10.36 -0.28
N THR A 151 1.74 -11.32 0.43
CA THR A 151 0.45 -11.95 0.08
C THR A 151 -0.71 -11.34 0.85
N LYS A 152 -1.94 -11.56 0.36
CA LYS A 152 -3.17 -11.19 1.08
C LYS A 152 -3.26 -11.88 2.44
N ASP A 153 -2.90 -13.15 2.54
CA ASP A 153 -2.94 -13.89 3.81
C ASP A 153 -1.98 -13.30 4.86
N GLN A 154 -0.82 -12.82 4.43
CA GLN A 154 0.14 -12.12 5.29
C GLN A 154 -0.43 -10.79 5.79
N TYR A 155 -1.04 -10.01 4.88
CA TYR A 155 -1.76 -8.79 5.25
C TYR A 155 -2.90 -9.07 6.23
N ASP A 156 -3.74 -10.07 5.97
CA ASP A 156 -4.86 -10.43 6.84
C ASP A 156 -4.37 -10.88 8.22
N THR A 157 -3.25 -11.61 8.25
CA THR A 157 -2.60 -11.99 9.51
C THR A 157 -2.09 -10.77 10.26
N PHE A 158 -1.42 -9.84 9.57
CA PHE A 158 -1.02 -8.56 10.17
C PHE A 158 -2.23 -7.83 10.77
N ILE A 159 -3.34 -7.70 10.05
CA ILE A 159 -4.53 -6.98 10.54
C ILE A 159 -5.13 -7.65 11.77
N ARG A 160 -5.29 -8.99 11.76
CA ARG A 160 -5.82 -9.73 12.92
C ARG A 160 -4.96 -9.52 14.16
N GLU A 161 -3.64 -9.62 14.04
CA GLU A 161 -2.72 -9.45 15.16
C GLU A 161 -2.61 -7.98 15.60
N PHE A 162 -2.65 -7.04 14.65
CA PHE A 162 -2.66 -5.61 14.93
C PHE A 162 -3.88 -5.22 15.78
N ILE A 163 -5.07 -5.70 15.43
CA ILE A 163 -6.32 -5.43 16.17
C ILE A 163 -6.23 -5.94 17.62
N LYS A 164 -5.57 -7.08 17.88
CA LYS A 164 -5.36 -7.59 19.26
C LYS A 164 -4.56 -6.63 20.13
N GLY A 165 -3.73 -5.76 19.52
CA GLY A 165 -3.03 -4.68 20.23
C GLY A 165 -3.96 -3.61 20.82
N PHE A 166 -5.23 -3.59 20.41
CA PHE A 166 -6.23 -2.61 20.82
C PHE A 166 -7.42 -3.27 21.53
N PRO A 167 -7.23 -3.82 22.75
CA PRO A 167 -8.30 -4.53 23.47
C PRO A 167 -9.52 -3.63 23.80
N ALA A 168 -9.30 -2.32 23.90
CA ALA A 168 -10.36 -1.33 24.13
C ALA A 168 -10.86 -0.68 22.82
N GLY A 169 -10.58 -1.29 21.65
CA GLY A 169 -10.84 -0.70 20.34
C GLY A 169 -9.96 0.51 20.04
N ARG A 170 -10.43 1.41 19.16
CA ARG A 170 -9.69 2.58 18.63
C ARG A 170 -8.48 2.24 17.76
N HIS A 171 -8.41 1.02 17.23
CA HIS A 171 -7.57 0.73 16.07
C HIS A 171 -8.09 1.50 14.85
N GLY A 172 -7.26 1.72 13.84
CA GLY A 172 -7.70 2.35 12.60
C GLY A 172 -6.78 2.05 11.42
N LEU A 173 -7.34 2.20 10.23
CA LEU A 173 -6.64 1.98 8.97
C LEU A 173 -5.34 2.79 8.89
N GLY A 174 -5.40 4.10 9.17
CA GLY A 174 -4.21 4.96 9.10
C GLY A 174 -3.04 4.46 9.95
N THR A 175 -3.28 4.09 11.22
CA THR A 175 -2.24 3.56 12.11
C THR A 175 -1.69 2.21 11.65
N ALA A 176 -2.54 1.36 11.06
CA ALA A 176 -2.14 0.06 10.53
C ALA A 176 -1.28 0.23 9.27
N THR A 177 -1.78 1.01 8.30
CA THR A 177 -1.11 1.25 7.02
C THR A 177 0.16 2.06 7.17
N ARG A 178 0.29 2.86 8.23
CA ARG A 178 1.54 3.53 8.61
C ARG A 178 2.65 2.52 8.90
N LEU A 179 2.39 1.56 9.79
CA LEU A 179 3.38 0.54 10.13
C LEU A 179 3.73 -0.33 8.91
N LEU A 180 2.72 -0.68 8.10
CA LEU A 180 2.91 -1.43 6.87
C LEU A 180 3.77 -0.67 5.85
N SER A 181 3.49 0.61 5.61
CA SER A 181 4.24 1.41 4.63
C SER A 181 5.68 1.67 5.07
N MET A 182 5.94 1.73 6.38
CA MET A 182 7.32 1.83 6.88
C MET A 182 8.09 0.51 6.74
N LYS A 183 7.44 -0.64 6.94
CA LYS A 183 8.10 -1.95 6.77
C LYS A 183 8.30 -2.34 5.30
N ARG A 184 7.32 -2.03 4.45
CA ARG A 184 7.30 -2.36 3.01
C ARG A 184 6.82 -1.18 2.17
N PRO A 185 7.66 -0.12 2.04
CA PRO A 185 7.31 1.09 1.31
C PRO A 185 7.17 0.87 -0.20
N ASP A 186 7.60 -0.27 -0.74
CA ASP A 186 7.34 -0.70 -2.12
C ASP A 186 5.93 -1.25 -2.35
N VAL A 187 5.26 -1.71 -1.29
CA VAL A 187 3.95 -2.38 -1.37
C VAL A 187 2.83 -1.52 -0.84
N PHE A 188 3.05 -0.88 0.31
CA PHE A 188 1.97 -0.22 1.05
C PHE A 188 2.08 1.30 0.99
N LEU A 189 0.94 1.93 0.70
CA LEU A 189 0.72 3.35 0.92
C LEU A 189 0.02 3.53 2.28
N CYS A 190 0.56 4.39 3.15
CA CYS A 190 -0.19 4.85 4.31
C CYS A 190 -1.33 5.77 3.83
N VAL A 191 -2.58 5.35 4.02
CA VAL A 191 -3.74 6.17 3.61
C VAL A 191 -4.23 6.97 4.81
N ASP A 192 -4.11 8.29 4.71
CA ASP A 192 -4.51 9.24 5.75
C ASP A 192 -5.50 10.29 5.24
N ALA A 193 -5.83 11.29 6.05
CA ALA A 193 -6.79 12.31 5.65
C ALA A 193 -6.24 13.24 4.54
N GLN A 194 -4.91 13.38 4.44
CA GLN A 194 -4.21 14.33 3.58
C GLN A 194 -4.03 13.79 2.17
N ASN A 195 -3.85 12.48 2.00
CA ASN A 195 -3.66 11.86 0.68
C ASN A 195 -4.90 11.14 0.12
N ARG A 196 -5.82 10.67 0.98
CA ARG A 196 -6.97 9.84 0.57
C ARG A 196 -7.88 10.51 -0.46
N GLY A 197 -8.10 11.81 -0.33
CA GLY A 197 -8.98 12.55 -1.26
C GLY A 197 -8.41 12.57 -2.69
N GLN A 198 -7.10 12.79 -2.83
CA GLN A 198 -6.47 12.82 -4.15
C GLN A 198 -6.30 11.41 -4.72
N LEU A 199 -5.92 10.43 -3.89
CA LEU A 199 -5.92 9.01 -4.28
C LEU A 199 -7.29 8.59 -4.82
N ALA A 200 -8.37 8.90 -4.09
CA ALA A 200 -9.72 8.52 -4.49
C ALA A 200 -10.15 9.13 -5.82
N ARG A 201 -9.82 10.42 -6.05
CA ARG A 201 -10.08 11.09 -7.34
C ARG A 201 -9.26 10.48 -8.47
N ASP A 202 -7.99 10.19 -8.21
CA ASP A 202 -7.08 9.63 -9.21
C ASP A 202 -7.56 8.27 -9.70
N VAL A 203 -8.01 7.41 -8.79
CA VAL A 203 -8.40 6.03 -9.14
C VAL A 203 -9.91 5.82 -9.30
N GLY A 204 -10.73 6.84 -9.06
CA GLY A 204 -12.19 6.71 -9.07
C GLY A 204 -12.73 5.87 -7.91
N MET A 205 -12.10 5.94 -6.73
CA MET A 205 -12.54 5.19 -5.55
C MET A 205 -13.85 5.77 -5.01
N VAL A 206 -14.89 4.94 -5.00
CA VAL A 206 -16.20 5.30 -4.45
C VAL A 206 -16.18 5.13 -2.94
N ARG A 207 -16.77 6.09 -2.20
CA ARG A 207 -16.89 6.03 -0.73
C ARG A 207 -15.54 5.81 -0.02
N ALA A 208 -14.52 6.56 -0.44
CA ALA A 208 -13.19 6.52 0.18
C ALA A 208 -13.23 6.86 1.69
N ASP A 209 -14.24 7.62 2.16
CA ASP A 209 -14.50 7.87 3.58
C ASP A 209 -14.83 6.59 4.38
N LYS A 210 -15.26 5.52 3.69
CA LYS A 210 -15.56 4.19 4.24
C LYS A 210 -14.51 3.15 3.85
N LEU A 211 -13.29 3.58 3.49
CA LEU A 211 -12.19 2.64 3.27
C LEU A 211 -11.79 2.01 4.62
N ASP A 212 -11.87 0.69 4.70
CA ASP A 212 -11.51 -0.13 5.86
C ASP A 212 -10.40 -1.13 5.48
N TYR A 213 -10.08 -2.07 6.37
CA TYR A 213 -9.02 -3.04 6.15
C TYR A 213 -9.32 -3.98 4.96
N ASP A 214 -10.56 -4.43 4.85
CA ASP A 214 -10.95 -5.40 3.81
C ASP A 214 -10.95 -4.76 2.42
N ARG A 215 -11.36 -3.49 2.33
CA ARG A 215 -11.34 -2.71 1.08
C ARG A 215 -9.95 -2.20 0.73
N TYR A 216 -9.09 -1.90 1.71
CA TYR A 216 -7.76 -1.35 1.47
C TYR A 216 -6.91 -2.24 0.57
N TRP A 217 -6.88 -3.56 0.83
CA TRP A 217 -6.06 -4.46 0.03
C TRP A 217 -6.44 -4.45 -1.46
N PRO A 218 -7.68 -4.79 -1.85
CA PRO A 218 -8.05 -4.79 -3.25
C PRO A 218 -8.07 -3.37 -3.85
N GLU A 219 -8.61 -2.36 -3.15
CA GLU A 219 -8.83 -1.04 -3.75
C GLU A 219 -7.60 -0.13 -3.77
N VAL A 220 -6.58 -0.42 -2.95
CA VAL A 220 -5.32 0.34 -2.89
C VAL A 220 -4.14 -0.53 -3.30
N VAL A 221 -3.84 -1.60 -2.55
CA VAL A 221 -2.60 -2.38 -2.75
C VAL A 221 -2.59 -3.06 -4.12
N GLU A 222 -3.62 -3.85 -4.43
CA GLU A 222 -3.67 -4.58 -5.70
C GLU A 222 -3.78 -3.63 -6.88
N ARG A 223 -4.50 -2.51 -6.72
CA ARG A 223 -4.60 -1.48 -7.76
C ARG A 223 -3.26 -0.84 -8.07
N ILE A 224 -2.51 -0.44 -7.05
CA ILE A 224 -1.15 0.09 -7.20
C ILE A 224 -0.24 -0.93 -7.90
N GLN A 225 -0.36 -2.22 -7.56
CA GLN A 225 0.43 -3.29 -8.16
C GLN A 225 0.10 -3.56 -9.63
N GLU A 226 -1.07 -3.14 -10.13
CA GLU A 226 -1.40 -3.27 -11.54
C GLU A 226 -0.73 -2.19 -12.41
N ALA A 227 -0.30 -1.07 -11.83
CA ALA A 227 0.25 0.08 -12.56
C ALA A 227 1.56 -0.25 -13.30
N PRO A 228 1.79 0.31 -14.51
CA PRO A 228 3.01 0.06 -15.29
C PRO A 228 4.28 0.46 -14.55
N TRP A 229 4.29 1.60 -13.86
CA TRP A 229 5.42 2.04 -13.04
C TRP A 229 5.72 1.06 -11.90
N TRP A 230 4.71 0.39 -11.30
CA TRP A 230 4.97 -0.60 -10.28
C TRP A 230 5.70 -1.79 -10.88
N LYS A 231 5.15 -2.33 -11.98
CA LYS A 231 5.64 -3.54 -12.68
C LYS A 231 6.97 -3.34 -13.42
N SER A 232 7.49 -2.11 -13.43
CA SER A 232 8.76 -1.78 -14.05
C SER A 232 9.93 -2.57 -13.45
N PRO A 233 10.97 -2.87 -14.26
CA PRO A 233 12.20 -3.44 -13.74
C PRO A 233 12.87 -2.44 -12.79
N MET A 234 13.55 -2.98 -11.78
CA MET A 234 14.28 -2.15 -10.83
C MET A 234 15.44 -1.41 -11.53
N PRO A 235 15.60 -0.09 -11.30
CA PRO A 235 16.74 0.69 -11.78
C PRO A 235 18.09 0.21 -11.21
N SER A 236 19.18 0.56 -11.89
CA SER A 236 20.52 0.05 -11.58
C SER A 236 21.12 0.56 -10.26
N GLY A 237 20.72 1.75 -9.78
CA GLY A 237 21.26 2.31 -8.55
C GLY A 237 20.78 3.72 -8.20
N GLY A 238 21.45 4.32 -7.21
CA GLY A 238 21.20 5.70 -6.78
C GLY A 238 19.82 5.95 -6.20
N ASN A 239 19.41 7.23 -6.21
CA ASN A 239 18.11 7.66 -5.71
C ASN A 239 16.94 7.04 -6.51
N GLU A 240 17.16 6.67 -7.77
CA GLU A 240 16.14 6.00 -8.58
C GLU A 240 15.85 4.58 -8.05
N ALA A 241 16.88 3.81 -7.73
CA ALA A 241 16.71 2.49 -7.10
C ALA A 241 16.13 2.59 -5.68
N LYS A 242 16.45 3.64 -4.92
CA LYS A 242 15.84 3.90 -3.61
C LYS A 242 14.35 4.22 -3.75
N ALA A 243 14.00 5.13 -4.66
CA ALA A 243 12.61 5.46 -4.98
C ALA A 243 11.84 4.24 -5.46
N TRP A 244 12.45 3.36 -6.27
CA TRP A 244 11.81 2.12 -6.69
C TRP A 244 11.50 1.21 -5.50
N ARG A 245 12.41 1.06 -4.54
CA ARG A 245 12.17 0.31 -3.29
C ARG A 245 11.17 0.97 -2.34
N ALA A 246 10.79 2.21 -2.61
CA ALA A 246 9.83 2.99 -1.82
C ALA A 246 8.56 3.39 -2.60
N ARG A 247 8.37 2.83 -3.81
CA ARG A 247 7.48 3.37 -4.83
C ARG A 247 6.02 3.51 -4.40
N ALA A 248 5.49 2.63 -3.54
CA ALA A 248 4.11 2.75 -3.07
C ALA A 248 3.97 3.85 -2.01
N ALA A 249 4.89 3.94 -1.05
CA ALA A 249 4.90 5.01 -0.05
C ALA A 249 5.12 6.38 -0.70
N MET A 250 5.94 6.45 -1.76
CA MET A 250 6.20 7.69 -2.51
C MET A 250 4.99 8.22 -3.29
N LEU A 251 3.88 7.48 -3.41
CA LEU A 251 2.62 8.06 -3.87
C LEU A 251 2.15 9.21 -2.95
N ASP A 252 2.58 9.21 -1.68
CA ASP A 252 2.34 10.33 -0.78
C ASP A 252 2.95 11.64 -1.31
N ALA A 253 4.09 11.60 -2.00
CA ALA A 253 4.69 12.79 -2.63
C ALA A 253 3.81 13.39 -3.74
N ILE A 254 2.91 12.60 -4.34
CA ILE A 254 1.99 13.04 -5.40
C ILE A 254 0.63 13.41 -4.82
N PHE A 255 0.12 12.62 -3.86
CA PHE A 255 -1.25 12.72 -3.38
C PHE A 255 -1.41 13.55 -2.10
N TYR A 256 -0.36 13.74 -1.31
CA TYR A 256 -0.43 14.48 -0.06
C TYR A 256 -0.81 15.94 -0.31
N GLN A 257 -1.79 16.41 0.45
CA GLN A 257 -2.20 17.80 0.49
C GLN A 257 -1.99 18.33 1.90
N GLU A 258 -1.14 19.34 2.04
CA GLU A 258 -0.98 20.02 3.33
C GLU A 258 -2.32 20.62 3.76
N LYS A 259 -2.65 20.45 5.04
CA LYS A 259 -3.87 21.03 5.59
C LYS A 259 -3.72 22.55 5.53
N LYS A 260 -4.61 23.23 4.78
CA LYS A 260 -4.71 24.69 4.84
C LYS A 260 -4.91 25.09 6.30
N LYS A 261 -3.99 25.90 6.83
CA LYS A 261 -4.10 26.50 8.17
C LYS A 261 -5.26 27.49 8.19
#